data_AF-G2QNH9-F1
#
_entry.id   AF-G2QNH9-F1
#
_cell.length_a   1.000
_cell.length_b   1.000
_cell.length_c   1.000
_cell.angle_alpha   90.00
_cell.angle_beta   90.00
_cell.angle_gamma   90.00
#
_symmetry.space_group_name_H-M   'P 1'
#
loop_
_entity.id
_entity.type
_entity.pdbx_description
1 polymer ?
#
loop_
_entity_poly.entity_id
_entity_poly.type
_entity_poly.pdbx_seq_one_letter_code
_entity_poly.pdbx_strand_id
1 'polypeptide(L)'
;MDAPPQRGDQNRLVKSPVGKEIDEARRLANTSTLNRLVSKLKADPAADLAQALKQQAVAYPQLRRRLEQAAQEKATAQGSGSDSDSDSGPEHRTGKVRPSNNALELATHVNEAIENAEVLWRLHGTVVLGLSASVVVKIGASLDPDEVENLRYINAHVPDVPAPSFLGCLKAGRKTYHFMSRAAGVTLESVWADLSVEHKTSIKAQLNSIFRTLRKEHDGGRPKFGGFVSAICKDTRRHQRLSEPTIQTETQFNDFLCRKPGRTPTPWITMLRSGMRNDHRLVMTHGDLHPRNIMVRWESGDEDGANLDRGEEKRIRITGLIDWEMSGWYPEYWEFVKALSTINTREKLSDWFEYLPTDAIGTWPVELAIDSLLDRWLA
;
A
#
# COMPACT_ATOMS: atom_id res chain seq x y z
N MET A 1 0.43 -44.59 46.83
CA MET A 1 1.25 -43.40 46.54
C MET A 1 1.54 -43.45 45.05
N ASP A 2 0.68 -42.80 44.28
CA ASP A 2 0.71 -42.81 42.82
C ASP A 2 1.73 -41.81 42.28
N ALA A 3 2.60 -42.28 41.39
CA ALA A 3 3.42 -41.44 40.54
C ALA A 3 2.70 -41.23 39.19
N PRO A 4 2.70 -40.01 38.61
CA PRO A 4 2.01 -39.76 37.35
C PRO A 4 2.87 -40.19 36.14
N PRO A 5 2.25 -40.58 35.00
CA PRO A 5 2.97 -40.97 33.79
C PRO A 5 3.40 -39.77 32.94
N GLN A 6 4.52 -39.94 32.24
CA GLN A 6 5.13 -38.98 31.32
C GLN A 6 4.24 -38.70 30.10
N ARG A 7 4.09 -37.43 29.72
CA ARG A 7 3.44 -37.01 28.46
C ARG A 7 4.41 -37.15 27.29
N GLY A 8 4.09 -38.08 26.39
CA GLY A 8 4.68 -38.21 25.06
C GLY A 8 4.18 -37.14 24.09
N ASP A 9 5.09 -36.80 23.19
CA ASP A 9 5.06 -35.80 22.12
C ASP A 9 4.21 -36.27 20.93
N GLN A 10 3.11 -35.57 20.59
CA GLN A 10 2.36 -35.79 19.33
C GLN A 10 1.59 -34.52 18.89
N ASN A 11 2.06 -33.81 17.86
CA ASN A 11 1.19 -33.36 16.75
C ASN A 11 1.97 -32.80 15.54
N ARG A 12 2.17 -33.63 14.52
CA ARG A 12 2.46 -33.19 13.14
C ARG A 12 1.53 -33.96 12.20
N LEU A 13 0.38 -33.37 11.88
CA LEU A 13 -0.64 -33.96 11.01
C LEU A 13 -0.15 -33.96 9.55
N VAL A 14 0.38 -35.09 9.09
CA VAL A 14 0.58 -35.37 7.67
C VAL A 14 -0.79 -35.67 7.06
N LYS A 15 -1.24 -34.83 6.11
CA LYS A 15 -2.52 -35.06 5.38
C LYS A 15 -2.46 -36.44 4.71
N SER A 16 -3.52 -37.23 4.88
CA SER A 16 -3.62 -38.57 4.28
C SER A 16 -3.50 -38.51 2.75
N PRO A 17 -2.95 -39.55 2.10
CA PRO A 17 -2.80 -39.60 0.64
C PRO A 17 -4.10 -39.32 -0.12
N VAL A 18 -5.20 -39.85 0.40
CA VAL A 18 -6.58 -39.64 -0.09
C VAL A 18 -6.95 -38.16 -0.13
N GLY A 19 -6.58 -37.39 0.91
CA GLY A 19 -6.88 -35.96 0.97
C GLY A 19 -6.17 -35.15 -0.13
N LYS A 20 -4.99 -35.59 -0.58
CA LYS A 20 -4.27 -34.93 -1.68
C LYS A 20 -4.91 -35.20 -3.03
N GLU A 21 -5.36 -36.43 -3.27
CA GLU A 21 -6.02 -36.80 -4.53
C GLU A 21 -7.40 -36.12 -4.69
N ILE A 22 -8.16 -35.99 -3.61
CA ILE A 22 -9.42 -35.21 -3.62
C ILE A 22 -9.15 -33.74 -3.93
N ASP A 23 -8.12 -33.14 -3.35
CA ASP A 23 -7.74 -31.74 -3.61
C ASP A 23 -7.28 -31.54 -5.07
N GLU A 24 -6.70 -32.56 -5.70
CA GLU A 24 -6.38 -32.58 -7.12
C GLU A 24 -7.64 -32.73 -8.00
N ALA A 25 -8.55 -33.64 -7.65
CA ALA A 25 -9.84 -33.81 -8.34
C ALA A 25 -10.69 -32.54 -8.32
N ARG A 26 -10.69 -31.82 -7.19
CA ARG A 26 -11.33 -30.49 -7.07
C ARG A 26 -10.72 -29.49 -8.03
N ARG A 27 -9.38 -29.43 -8.09
CA ARG A 27 -8.68 -28.57 -9.03
C ARG A 27 -9.03 -28.91 -10.48
N LEU A 28 -9.16 -30.19 -10.82
CA LEU A 28 -9.58 -30.64 -12.15
C LEU A 28 -11.01 -30.22 -12.49
N ALA A 29 -11.96 -30.41 -11.56
CA ALA A 29 -13.36 -29.99 -11.74
C ALA A 29 -13.47 -28.48 -12.00
N ASN A 30 -12.74 -27.68 -11.20
CA ASN A 30 -12.71 -26.22 -11.31
C ASN A 30 -12.16 -25.80 -12.67
N THR A 31 -11.04 -26.39 -13.07
CA THR A 31 -10.38 -26.07 -14.33
C THR A 31 -11.27 -26.43 -15.52
N SER A 32 -11.94 -27.58 -15.47
CA SER A 32 -12.84 -28.05 -16.55
C SER A 32 -14.07 -27.15 -16.74
N THR A 33 -14.77 -26.78 -15.67
CA THR A 33 -15.93 -25.89 -15.75
C THR A 33 -15.54 -24.49 -16.22
N LEU A 34 -14.41 -23.95 -15.76
CA LEU A 34 -13.91 -22.65 -16.19
C LEU A 34 -13.61 -22.64 -17.69
N ASN A 35 -12.94 -23.70 -18.19
CA ASN A 35 -12.63 -23.84 -19.62
C ASN A 35 -13.89 -23.86 -20.50
N ARG A 36 -14.98 -24.46 -20.04
CA ARG A 36 -16.24 -24.54 -20.80
C ARG A 36 -16.95 -23.18 -20.93
N LEU A 37 -16.98 -22.40 -19.85
CA LEU A 37 -17.53 -21.04 -19.89
C LEU A 37 -16.71 -20.13 -20.79
N VAL A 38 -15.38 -20.26 -20.71
CA VAL A 38 -14.44 -19.53 -21.57
C VAL A 38 -14.62 -19.88 -23.04
N SER A 39 -14.92 -21.15 -23.36
CA SER A 39 -15.19 -21.56 -24.74
C SER A 39 -16.40 -20.84 -25.36
N LYS A 40 -17.46 -20.61 -24.58
CA LYS A 40 -18.66 -19.92 -25.08
C LYS A 40 -18.39 -18.44 -25.37
N LEU A 41 -17.62 -17.78 -24.52
CA LEU A 41 -17.23 -16.38 -24.68
C LEU A 41 -16.23 -16.13 -25.82
N LYS A 42 -15.33 -17.09 -26.11
CA LYS A 42 -14.41 -17.00 -27.25
C LYS A 42 -15.12 -17.02 -28.61
N ALA A 43 -16.26 -17.73 -28.69
CA ALA A 43 -17.02 -17.89 -29.92
C ALA A 43 -17.87 -16.66 -30.24
N ASP A 44 -18.45 -16.04 -29.20
CA ASP A 44 -19.17 -14.77 -29.32
C ASP A 44 -18.88 -13.92 -28.06
N PRO A 45 -18.05 -12.87 -28.20
CA PRO A 45 -17.66 -12.00 -27.08
C PRO A 45 -18.81 -11.17 -26.50
N ALA A 46 -19.91 -11.00 -27.24
CA ALA A 46 -21.12 -10.34 -26.77
C ALA A 46 -22.19 -11.36 -26.30
N ALA A 47 -21.85 -12.66 -26.28
CA ALA A 47 -22.78 -13.71 -25.92
C ALA A 47 -23.36 -13.50 -24.52
N ASP A 48 -24.68 -13.50 -24.42
CA ASP A 48 -25.35 -13.56 -23.13
C ASP A 48 -25.08 -14.91 -22.45
N LEU A 49 -24.29 -14.85 -21.38
CA LEU A 49 -23.88 -16.02 -20.62
C LEU A 49 -24.90 -16.45 -19.55
N ALA A 50 -26.01 -15.72 -19.37
CA ALA A 50 -26.95 -15.98 -18.28
C ALA A 50 -27.43 -17.44 -18.27
N GLN A 51 -27.73 -18.01 -19.44
CA GLN A 51 -28.18 -19.40 -19.55
C GLN A 51 -27.04 -20.42 -19.36
N ALA A 52 -25.82 -20.10 -19.82
CA ALA A 52 -24.65 -20.94 -19.65
C ALA A 52 -24.20 -21.01 -18.19
N LEU A 53 -24.22 -19.88 -17.48
CA LEU A 53 -23.90 -19.80 -16.06
C LEU A 53 -24.95 -20.51 -15.21
N LYS A 54 -26.25 -20.38 -15.54
CA LYS A 54 -27.32 -21.16 -14.90
C LYS A 54 -27.12 -22.68 -15.07
N GLN A 55 -26.75 -23.13 -16.27
CA GLN A 55 -26.45 -24.54 -16.52
C GLN A 55 -25.21 -25.02 -15.76
N GLN A 56 -24.15 -24.21 -15.67
CA GLN A 56 -22.95 -24.57 -14.91
C GLN A 56 -23.17 -24.57 -13.40
N ALA A 57 -24.02 -23.69 -12.88
CA ALA A 57 -24.39 -23.69 -11.47
C ALA A 57 -25.00 -25.03 -11.02
N VAL A 58 -25.71 -25.72 -11.93
CA VAL A 58 -26.29 -27.06 -11.67
C VAL A 58 -25.28 -28.18 -11.94
N ALA A 59 -24.53 -28.11 -13.05
CA ALA A 59 -23.66 -29.20 -13.50
C ALA A 59 -22.33 -29.31 -12.72
N TYR A 60 -21.78 -28.19 -12.25
CA TYR A 60 -20.46 -28.14 -11.61
C TYR A 60 -20.40 -28.90 -10.27
N PRO A 61 -21.37 -28.79 -9.35
CA PRO A 61 -21.39 -29.59 -8.12
C PRO A 61 -21.46 -31.11 -8.37
N GLN A 62 -22.04 -31.53 -9.50
CA GLN A 62 -22.11 -32.94 -9.88
C GLN A 62 -20.79 -33.43 -10.47
N LEU A 63 -20.16 -32.64 -11.36
CA LEU A 63 -18.83 -32.92 -11.89
C LEU A 63 -17.78 -33.04 -10.79
N ARG A 64 -17.81 -32.11 -9.82
CA ARG A 64 -16.92 -32.13 -8.66
C ARG A 64 -17.11 -33.41 -7.85
N ARG A 65 -18.35 -33.79 -7.54
CA ARG A 65 -18.63 -35.04 -6.80
C ARG A 65 -18.13 -36.28 -7.54
N ARG A 66 -18.34 -36.37 -8.86
CA ARG A 66 -17.88 -37.53 -9.65
C ARG A 66 -16.35 -37.66 -9.68
N LEU A 67 -15.63 -36.54 -9.79
CA LEU A 67 -14.17 -36.54 -9.79
C LEU A 67 -13.60 -36.81 -8.39
N GLU A 68 -14.24 -36.30 -7.34
CA GLU A 68 -13.88 -36.63 -5.96
C GLU A 68 -14.13 -38.13 -5.65
N GLN A 69 -15.23 -38.71 -6.14
CA GLN A 69 -15.52 -40.15 -6.02
C GLN A 69 -14.50 -40.99 -6.79
N ALA A 70 -14.17 -40.63 -8.02
CA ALA A 70 -13.16 -41.35 -8.81
C ALA A 70 -11.76 -41.27 -8.18
N ALA A 71 -11.40 -40.13 -7.57
CA ALA A 71 -10.15 -39.99 -6.82
C ALA A 71 -10.17 -40.81 -5.52
N GLN A 72 -11.31 -40.88 -4.84
CA GLN A 72 -11.49 -41.74 -3.68
C GLN A 72 -11.32 -43.22 -4.06
N GLU A 73 -11.97 -43.64 -5.15
CA GLU A 73 -11.92 -45.01 -5.69
C GLU A 73 -10.49 -45.37 -6.12
N LYS A 74 -9.78 -44.46 -6.78
CA LYS A 74 -8.38 -44.62 -7.19
C LYS A 74 -7.42 -44.73 -6.00
N ALA A 75 -7.63 -43.91 -4.97
CA ALA A 75 -6.86 -43.98 -3.73
C ALA A 75 -7.10 -45.30 -2.97
N THR A 76 -8.32 -45.85 -3.01
CA THR A 76 -8.62 -47.19 -2.48
C THR A 76 -8.12 -48.34 -3.37
N ALA A 77 -8.11 -48.17 -4.70
CA ALA A 77 -7.63 -49.18 -5.65
C ALA A 77 -6.09 -49.33 -5.62
N GLN A 78 -5.34 -48.28 -5.27
CA GLN A 78 -3.90 -48.40 -4.98
C GLN A 78 -3.60 -49.19 -3.68
N GLY A 79 -4.63 -49.57 -2.92
CA GLY A 79 -4.55 -50.49 -1.78
C GLY A 79 -4.93 -51.95 -2.08
N SER A 80 -5.39 -52.28 -3.30
CA SER A 80 -5.76 -53.64 -3.68
C SER A 80 -5.71 -53.79 -5.20
N GLY A 81 -4.70 -54.50 -5.72
CA GLY A 81 -4.57 -54.78 -7.14
C GLY A 81 -5.54 -55.88 -7.63
N SER A 82 -6.08 -55.70 -8.83
CA SER A 82 -6.09 -56.66 -9.96
C SER A 82 -7.17 -56.30 -11.00
N ASP A 83 -6.75 -56.29 -12.28
CA ASP A 83 -7.44 -56.61 -13.54
C ASP A 83 -8.86 -56.11 -13.88
N SER A 84 -8.97 -55.37 -14.99
CA SER A 84 -9.48 -55.85 -16.30
C SER A 84 -10.26 -54.79 -17.12
N ASP A 85 -9.72 -54.57 -18.32
CA ASP A 85 -10.33 -54.43 -19.66
C ASP A 85 -11.45 -53.45 -20.09
N SER A 86 -11.18 -52.92 -21.30
CA SER A 86 -12.09 -52.40 -22.36
C SER A 86 -12.74 -51.01 -22.11
N ASP A 87 -12.97 -50.12 -23.08
CA ASP A 87 -12.99 -50.18 -24.54
C ASP A 87 -12.91 -48.74 -25.13
N SER A 88 -12.42 -48.70 -26.37
CA SER A 88 -12.31 -47.69 -27.44
C SER A 88 -13.01 -46.31 -27.42
N GLY A 89 -12.32 -45.34 -28.03
CA GLY A 89 -12.94 -44.16 -28.67
C GLY A 89 -11.97 -43.01 -28.96
N PRO A 90 -11.96 -42.40 -30.16
CA PRO A 90 -10.75 -41.95 -30.84
C PRO A 90 -10.26 -40.53 -30.49
N GLU A 91 -8.97 -40.34 -30.74
CA GLU A 91 -8.24 -39.08 -30.68
C GLU A 91 -8.89 -37.97 -31.54
N HIS A 92 -9.10 -36.80 -30.93
CA HIS A 92 -9.12 -35.55 -31.67
C HIS A 92 -8.21 -34.53 -31.00
N ARG A 93 -6.96 -34.55 -31.47
CA ARG A 93 -6.04 -33.41 -31.43
C ARG A 93 -6.78 -32.18 -31.96
N THR A 94 -6.72 -31.06 -31.25
CA THR A 94 -6.50 -29.72 -31.83
C THR A 94 -6.41 -28.69 -30.70
N GLY A 95 -5.37 -27.86 -30.77
CA GLY A 95 -4.86 -27.00 -29.69
C GLY A 95 -5.92 -26.08 -29.08
N LYS A 96 -5.90 -25.90 -27.75
CA LYS A 96 -5.03 -24.92 -27.10
C LYS A 96 -4.87 -23.66 -27.96
N VAL A 97 -5.64 -22.62 -27.63
CA VAL A 97 -5.00 -21.31 -27.47
C VAL A 97 -5.05 -20.99 -25.99
N ARG A 98 -3.87 -21.27 -25.40
CA ARG A 98 -3.39 -21.01 -24.05
C ARG A 98 -3.64 -19.53 -23.67
N PRO A 99 -3.57 -19.15 -22.38
CA PRO A 99 -3.17 -17.78 -22.08
C PRO A 99 -1.93 -17.49 -22.93
N SER A 100 -1.79 -16.28 -23.50
CA SER A 100 -0.49 -15.94 -24.10
C SER A 100 0.59 -16.32 -23.07
N ASN A 101 1.66 -16.99 -23.50
CA ASN A 101 2.73 -17.45 -22.60
C ASN A 101 3.09 -16.34 -21.58
N ASN A 102 3.13 -15.09 -22.06
CA ASN A 102 3.40 -13.88 -21.31
C ASN A 102 2.54 -13.64 -20.05
N ALA A 103 1.24 -13.92 -20.03
CA ALA A 103 0.41 -13.59 -18.86
C ALA A 103 0.58 -14.61 -17.71
N LEU A 104 0.80 -15.88 -18.07
CA LEU A 104 1.09 -16.93 -17.10
C LEU A 104 2.54 -16.84 -16.62
N GLU A 105 3.48 -16.56 -17.53
CA GLU A 105 4.88 -16.25 -17.21
C GLU A 105 4.99 -15.02 -16.31
N LEU A 106 4.26 -13.93 -16.58
CA LEU A 106 4.26 -12.74 -15.72
C LEU A 106 3.77 -13.04 -14.30
N ALA A 107 2.67 -13.80 -14.16
CA ALA A 107 2.19 -14.19 -12.84
C ALA A 107 3.20 -15.08 -12.09
N THR A 108 3.87 -15.99 -12.79
CA THR A 108 4.96 -16.80 -12.23
C THR A 108 6.13 -15.93 -11.78
N HIS A 109 6.64 -15.04 -12.65
CA HIS A 109 7.75 -14.14 -12.31
C HIS A 109 7.41 -13.20 -11.15
N VAL A 110 6.17 -12.68 -11.08
CA VAL A 110 5.74 -11.83 -9.95
C VAL A 110 5.71 -12.63 -8.66
N ASN A 111 5.21 -13.87 -8.69
CA ASN A 111 5.20 -14.72 -7.50
C ASN A 111 6.62 -15.09 -7.04
N GLU A 112 7.50 -15.48 -7.97
CA GLU A 112 8.91 -15.76 -7.67
C GLU A 112 9.64 -14.51 -7.12
N ALA A 113 9.40 -13.34 -7.71
CA ALA A 113 9.96 -12.09 -7.22
C ALA A 113 9.48 -11.76 -5.80
N ILE A 114 8.20 -11.99 -5.49
CA ILE A 114 7.63 -11.78 -4.15
C ILE A 114 8.19 -12.79 -3.14
N GLU A 115 8.35 -14.05 -3.54
CA GLU A 115 8.87 -15.12 -2.67
C GLU A 115 10.32 -14.86 -2.24
N ASN A 116 11.13 -14.29 -3.14
CA ASN A 116 12.53 -13.96 -2.89
C ASN A 116 12.74 -12.51 -2.42
N ALA A 117 11.66 -11.75 -2.17
CA ALA A 117 11.76 -10.33 -1.88
C ALA A 117 12.30 -10.03 -0.47
N GLU A 118 13.02 -8.92 -0.37
CA GLU A 118 13.41 -8.35 0.92
C GLU A 118 12.18 -7.75 1.62
N VAL A 119 11.96 -8.09 2.88
CA VAL A 119 10.91 -7.43 3.68
C VAL A 119 11.45 -6.09 4.18
N LEU A 120 11.01 -5.00 3.56
CA LEU A 120 11.45 -3.65 3.92
C LEU A 120 10.68 -3.10 5.13
N TRP A 121 9.38 -3.40 5.17
CA TRP A 121 8.51 -2.91 6.23
C TRP A 121 7.27 -3.79 6.38
N ARG A 122 6.74 -3.87 7.59
CA ARG A 122 5.49 -4.57 7.90
C ARG A 122 4.82 -3.93 9.10
N LEU A 123 3.53 -3.65 8.99
CA LEU A 123 2.70 -3.26 10.11
C LEU A 123 1.25 -3.72 9.88
N HIS A 124 0.65 -4.34 10.89
CA HIS A 124 -0.69 -4.92 10.80
C HIS A 124 -0.86 -5.81 9.55
N GLY A 125 -1.83 -5.48 8.68
CA GLY A 125 -2.13 -6.21 7.45
C GLY A 125 -1.40 -5.72 6.21
N THR A 126 -0.45 -4.79 6.34
CA THR A 126 0.30 -4.19 5.24
C THR A 126 1.77 -4.58 5.29
N VAL A 127 2.33 -4.92 4.14
CA VAL A 127 3.76 -5.24 3.97
C VAL A 127 4.32 -4.51 2.76
N VAL A 128 5.55 -4.03 2.86
CA VAL A 128 6.33 -3.48 1.74
C VAL A 128 7.50 -4.41 1.47
N LEU A 129 7.59 -4.87 0.23
CA LEU A 129 8.61 -5.80 -0.22
C LEU A 129 9.52 -5.13 -1.27
N GLY A 130 10.83 -5.26 -1.12
CA GLY A 130 11.81 -4.90 -2.12
C GLY A 130 11.99 -6.06 -3.10
N LEU A 131 11.40 -5.92 -4.29
CA LEU A 131 11.52 -6.94 -5.36
C LEU A 131 12.90 -6.88 -6.04
N SER A 132 13.52 -5.70 -6.03
CA SER A 132 14.88 -5.47 -6.54
C SER A 132 15.49 -4.22 -5.90
N ALA A 133 16.65 -3.80 -6.39
CA ALA A 133 17.26 -2.51 -6.04
C ALA A 133 16.44 -1.29 -6.52
N SER A 134 15.55 -1.47 -7.50
CA SER A 134 14.80 -0.38 -8.16
C SER A 134 13.28 -0.51 -8.07
N VAL A 135 12.75 -1.62 -7.55
CA VAL A 135 11.30 -1.87 -7.48
C VAL A 135 10.88 -2.34 -6.10
N VAL A 136 9.78 -1.76 -5.60
CA VAL A 136 9.08 -2.23 -4.40
C VAL A 136 7.61 -2.54 -4.71
N VAL A 137 7.01 -3.39 -3.88
CA VAL A 137 5.56 -3.61 -3.87
C VAL A 137 5.00 -3.45 -2.46
N LYS A 138 4.02 -2.57 -2.30
CA LYS A 138 3.18 -2.47 -1.08
C LYS A 138 1.97 -3.37 -1.26
N ILE A 139 1.73 -4.23 -0.27
CA ILE A 139 0.68 -5.25 -0.31
C ILE A 139 -0.19 -5.08 0.93
N GLY A 140 -1.50 -4.97 0.75
CA GLY A 140 -2.46 -4.86 1.85
C GLY A 140 -3.86 -5.28 1.45
N ALA A 141 -4.70 -5.58 2.45
CA ALA A 141 -6.09 -5.97 2.21
C ALA A 141 -7.03 -4.78 1.93
N SER A 142 -6.61 -3.58 2.34
CA SER A 142 -7.38 -2.34 2.25
C SER A 142 -6.43 -1.17 2.09
N LEU A 143 -5.55 -1.24 1.08
CA LEU A 143 -4.73 -0.09 0.71
C LEU A 143 -5.67 1.04 0.25
N ASP A 144 -5.37 2.25 0.72
CA ASP A 144 -6.16 3.42 0.40
C ASP A 144 -6.00 3.77 -1.09
N PRO A 145 -7.10 3.99 -1.84
CA PRO A 145 -7.03 4.33 -3.26
C PRO A 145 -6.22 5.60 -3.56
N ASP A 146 -6.24 6.59 -2.65
CA ASP A 146 -5.56 7.86 -2.88
C ASP A 146 -4.04 7.70 -2.89
N GLU A 147 -3.47 6.63 -2.30
CA GLU A 147 -2.04 6.37 -2.40
C GLU A 147 -1.57 6.33 -3.87
N VAL A 148 -2.33 5.64 -4.73
CA VAL A 148 -2.00 5.52 -6.16
C VAL A 148 -2.34 6.79 -6.91
N GLU A 149 -3.50 7.37 -6.65
CA GLU A 149 -3.97 8.55 -7.36
C GLU A 149 -3.10 9.77 -7.06
N ASN A 150 -2.73 9.97 -5.79
CA ASN A 150 -1.83 11.04 -5.39
C ASN A 150 -0.43 10.85 -5.97
N LEU A 151 0.12 9.64 -5.90
CA LEU A 151 1.45 9.37 -6.45
C LEU A 151 1.51 9.63 -7.96
N ARG A 152 0.50 9.16 -8.71
CA ARG A 152 0.40 9.46 -10.15
C ARG A 152 0.26 10.95 -10.42
N TYR A 153 -0.51 11.66 -9.60
CA TYR A 153 -0.68 13.10 -9.74
C TYR A 153 0.67 13.83 -9.55
N ILE A 154 1.42 13.47 -8.52
CA ILE A 154 2.76 14.01 -8.24
C ILE A 154 3.73 13.72 -9.39
N ASN A 155 3.78 12.45 -9.86
CA ASN A 155 4.64 12.08 -10.98
C ASN A 155 4.32 12.88 -12.27
N ALA A 156 3.06 13.26 -12.48
CA ALA A 156 2.63 13.97 -13.68
C ALA A 156 2.77 15.50 -13.59
N HIS A 157 2.53 16.10 -12.43
CA HIS A 157 2.40 17.56 -12.28
C HIS A 157 3.58 18.22 -11.56
N VAL A 158 4.34 17.46 -10.77
CA VAL A 158 5.54 17.94 -10.04
C VAL A 158 6.67 16.91 -10.11
N PRO A 159 7.13 16.53 -11.32
CA PRO A 159 8.13 15.46 -11.50
C PRO A 159 9.49 15.76 -10.85
N ASP A 160 9.77 17.03 -10.55
CA ASP A 160 10.99 17.47 -9.85
C ASP A 160 10.97 17.17 -8.34
N VAL A 161 9.81 16.83 -7.78
CA VAL A 161 9.71 16.37 -6.39
C VAL A 161 10.17 14.90 -6.35
N PRO A 162 11.15 14.54 -5.51
CA PRO A 162 11.64 13.17 -5.44
C PRO A 162 10.56 12.29 -4.79
N ALA A 163 9.77 11.61 -5.60
CA ALA A 163 8.75 10.66 -5.17
C ALA A 163 8.90 9.36 -5.97
N PRO A 164 8.48 8.19 -5.44
CA PRO A 164 8.42 6.97 -6.21
C PRO A 164 7.62 7.14 -7.50
N SER A 165 8.09 6.55 -8.60
CA SER A 165 7.30 6.43 -9.82
C SER A 165 6.29 5.30 -9.67
N PHE A 166 5.02 5.59 -9.94
CA PHE A 166 4.00 4.54 -10.01
C PHE A 166 4.27 3.60 -11.20
N LEU A 167 4.39 2.30 -10.93
CA LEU A 167 4.69 1.28 -11.95
C LEU A 167 3.48 0.40 -12.30
N GLY A 168 2.51 0.26 -11.40
CA GLY A 168 1.33 -0.55 -11.64
C GLY A 168 0.58 -0.93 -10.37
N CYS A 169 -0.65 -1.39 -10.53
CA CYS A 169 -1.45 -1.95 -9.44
C CYS A 169 -2.12 -3.25 -9.85
N LEU A 170 -2.15 -4.22 -8.94
CA LEU A 170 -2.82 -5.51 -9.13
C LEU A 170 -3.79 -5.72 -7.97
N LYS A 171 -4.93 -6.35 -8.25
CA LYS A 171 -5.84 -6.83 -7.21
C LYS A 171 -6.05 -8.32 -7.38
N ALA A 172 -5.67 -9.10 -6.37
CA ALA A 172 -5.84 -10.55 -6.35
C ALA A 172 -6.60 -10.97 -5.08
N GLY A 173 -7.87 -11.34 -5.27
CA GLY A 173 -8.78 -11.63 -4.16
C GLY A 173 -8.96 -10.41 -3.25
N ARG A 174 -8.60 -10.57 -1.97
CA ARG A 174 -8.68 -9.49 -0.97
C ARG A 174 -7.42 -8.63 -0.89
N LYS A 175 -6.35 -8.96 -1.61
CA LYS A 175 -5.09 -8.23 -1.55
C LYS A 175 -4.95 -7.29 -2.75
N THR A 176 -4.53 -6.07 -2.46
CA THR A 176 -4.09 -5.08 -3.45
C THR A 176 -2.57 -4.99 -3.39
N TYR A 177 -1.94 -4.83 -4.55
CA TYR A 177 -0.51 -4.73 -4.75
C TYR A 177 -0.23 -3.44 -5.49
N HIS A 178 0.53 -2.53 -4.89
CA HIS A 178 0.97 -1.26 -5.49
C HIS A 178 2.46 -1.36 -5.80
N PHE A 179 2.80 -1.35 -7.09
CA PHE A 179 4.18 -1.40 -7.57
C PHE A 179 4.68 0.01 -7.83
N MET A 180 5.85 0.32 -7.32
CA MET A 180 6.48 1.63 -7.49
C MET A 180 8.00 1.50 -7.51
N SER A 181 8.69 2.52 -8.01
CA SER A 181 10.14 2.55 -7.96
C SER A 181 10.65 2.59 -6.52
N ARG A 182 11.74 1.89 -6.24
CA ARG A 182 12.42 1.92 -4.94
C ARG A 182 13.24 3.19 -4.82
N ALA A 183 12.90 4.05 -3.87
CA ALA A 183 13.77 5.16 -3.49
C ALA A 183 15.06 4.61 -2.86
N ALA A 184 16.21 5.17 -3.26
CA ALA A 184 17.52 4.63 -2.91
C ALA A 184 17.92 4.91 -1.46
N GLY A 185 18.61 3.97 -0.81
CA GLY A 185 19.15 4.17 0.54
C GLY A 185 18.21 3.68 1.65
N VAL A 186 18.22 4.37 2.78
CA VAL A 186 17.52 4.00 4.03
C VAL A 186 16.60 5.13 4.49
N THR A 187 15.69 4.85 5.42
CA THR A 187 14.84 5.90 5.99
C THR A 187 15.69 6.88 6.80
N LEU A 188 15.35 8.16 6.77
CA LEU A 188 15.98 9.20 7.58
C LEU A 188 15.86 8.86 9.07
N GLU A 189 14.72 8.32 9.48
CA GLU A 189 14.50 7.81 10.84
C GLU A 189 15.59 6.84 11.31
N SER A 190 16.03 5.93 10.44
CA SER A 190 17.00 4.89 10.81
C SER A 190 18.40 5.43 11.11
N VAL A 191 18.74 6.60 10.59
CA VAL A 191 20.08 7.22 10.73
C VAL A 191 20.06 8.52 11.53
N TRP A 192 18.88 9.06 11.86
CA TRP A 192 18.72 10.41 12.42
C TRP A 192 19.54 10.66 13.69
N ALA A 193 19.61 9.67 14.58
CA ALA A 193 20.34 9.78 15.84
C ALA A 193 21.87 9.91 15.64
N ASP A 194 22.39 9.43 14.50
CA ASP A 194 23.82 9.41 14.19
C ASP A 194 24.23 10.61 13.31
N LEU A 195 23.27 11.41 12.85
CA LEU A 195 23.54 12.59 12.02
C LEU A 195 24.10 13.74 12.86
N SER A 196 25.14 14.38 12.34
CA SER A 196 25.64 15.65 12.86
C SER A 196 24.63 16.78 12.66
N VAL A 197 24.84 17.89 13.36
CA VAL A 197 24.01 19.11 13.20
C VAL A 197 24.10 19.62 11.76
N GLU A 198 25.27 19.54 11.15
CA GLU A 198 25.54 19.92 9.76
C GLU A 198 24.74 19.04 8.79
N HIS A 199 24.70 17.72 9.02
CA HIS A 199 23.89 16.79 8.22
C HIS A 199 22.40 17.06 8.35
N LYS A 200 21.90 17.24 9.58
CA LYS A 200 20.48 17.56 9.83
C LYS A 200 20.09 18.90 9.20
N THR A 201 20.98 19.89 9.25
CA THR A 201 20.80 21.21 8.61
C THR A 201 20.77 21.09 7.09
N SER A 202 21.64 20.25 6.50
CA SER A 202 21.60 19.93 5.07
C SER A 202 20.29 19.27 4.65
N ILE A 203 19.78 18.31 5.44
CA ILE A 203 18.48 17.68 5.20
C ILE A 203 17.34 18.71 5.25
N LYS A 204 17.32 19.59 6.26
CA LYS A 204 16.35 20.70 6.35
C LYS A 204 16.39 21.59 5.10
N ALA A 205 17.58 21.96 4.62
CA ALA A 205 17.73 22.78 3.41
C ALA A 205 17.21 22.08 2.16
N GLN A 206 17.46 20.77 2.02
CA GLN A 206 16.93 19.96 0.92
C GLN A 206 15.41 19.86 0.97
N LEU A 207 14.83 19.60 2.15
CA LEU A 207 13.37 19.59 2.34
C LEU A 207 12.75 20.95 2.01
N ASN A 208 13.37 22.06 2.43
CA ASN A 208 12.93 23.39 2.06
C ASN A 208 12.88 23.57 0.53
N SER A 209 13.89 23.08 -0.19
CA SER A 209 13.88 23.11 -1.66
C SER A 209 12.75 22.26 -2.25
N ILE A 210 12.59 21.03 -1.75
CA ILE A 210 11.56 20.09 -2.23
C ILE A 210 10.15 20.67 -2.01
N PHE A 211 9.86 21.19 -0.82
CA PHE A 211 8.55 21.76 -0.51
C PHE A 211 8.28 23.08 -1.23
N ARG A 212 9.30 23.89 -1.52
CA ARG A 212 9.12 25.04 -2.42
C ARG A 212 8.72 24.59 -3.81
N THR A 213 9.34 23.55 -4.35
CA THR A 213 8.96 22.97 -5.65
C THR A 213 7.54 22.41 -5.61
N LEU A 214 7.20 21.64 -4.58
CA LEU A 214 5.86 21.07 -4.39
C LEU A 214 4.77 22.14 -4.31
N ARG A 215 5.06 23.29 -3.71
CA ARG A 215 4.10 24.39 -3.48
C ARG A 215 4.15 25.48 -4.56
N LYS A 216 4.87 25.29 -5.66
CA LYS A 216 4.81 26.24 -6.79
C LYS A 216 3.39 26.33 -7.33
N GLU A 217 3.02 27.48 -7.88
CA GLU A 217 1.70 27.68 -8.45
C GLU A 217 1.48 26.71 -9.63
N HIS A 218 0.29 26.12 -9.68
CA HIS A 218 -0.12 25.19 -10.72
C HIS A 218 -1.25 25.80 -11.55
N ASP A 219 -1.11 25.75 -12.88
CA ASP A 219 -2.07 26.31 -13.86
C ASP A 219 -3.43 25.54 -13.93
N GLY A 220 -3.66 24.58 -13.02
CA GLY A 220 -4.72 23.58 -13.06
C GLY A 220 -6.04 23.96 -12.38
N GLY A 221 -6.58 25.15 -12.68
CA GLY A 221 -7.87 25.60 -12.13
C GLY A 221 -7.86 25.84 -10.61
N ARG A 222 -9.03 26.08 -10.00
CA ARG A 222 -9.13 26.22 -8.54
C ARG A 222 -9.09 24.85 -7.87
N PRO A 223 -8.05 24.52 -7.08
CA PRO A 223 -7.97 23.22 -6.42
C PRO A 223 -9.08 23.06 -5.38
N LYS A 224 -9.47 21.81 -5.13
CA LYS A 224 -10.44 21.42 -4.09
C LYS A 224 -9.70 20.81 -2.92
N PHE A 225 -10.22 20.98 -1.71
CA PHE A 225 -9.59 20.43 -0.51
C PHE A 225 -9.57 18.89 -0.53
N GLY A 226 -8.50 18.30 -0.01
CA GLY A 226 -8.34 16.85 0.11
C GLY A 226 -7.41 16.26 -0.96
N GLY A 227 -7.48 14.94 -1.15
CA GLY A 227 -6.67 14.22 -2.13
C GLY A 227 -6.70 14.86 -3.52
N PHE A 228 -5.58 14.80 -4.25
CA PHE A 228 -5.40 15.57 -5.50
C PHE A 228 -6.45 15.25 -6.57
N VAL A 229 -6.98 14.03 -6.56
CA VAL A 229 -8.00 13.54 -7.49
C VAL A 229 -9.34 13.34 -6.79
N SER A 230 -9.35 12.61 -5.67
CA SER A 230 -10.59 12.28 -4.95
C SER A 230 -11.29 13.49 -4.32
N ALA A 231 -10.54 14.56 -3.99
CA ALA A 231 -11.01 15.70 -3.21
C ALA A 231 -11.67 15.28 -1.88
N ILE A 232 -11.20 14.17 -1.30
CA ILE A 232 -11.59 13.69 0.02
C ILE A 232 -10.54 14.18 1.03
N CYS A 233 -10.98 14.93 2.03
CA CYS A 233 -10.12 15.31 3.14
C CYS A 233 -9.96 14.14 4.11
N LYS A 234 -8.73 13.93 4.55
CA LYS A 234 -8.38 12.92 5.55
C LYS A 234 -7.83 13.59 6.79
N ASP A 235 -8.36 13.19 7.93
CA ASP A 235 -7.83 13.59 9.23
C ASP A 235 -7.64 12.36 10.11
N THR A 236 -6.39 11.92 10.20
CA THR A 236 -5.97 10.79 11.03
C THR A 236 -5.52 11.32 12.38
N ARG A 237 -6.26 10.89 13.41
CA ARG A 237 -5.97 11.10 14.83
C ARG A 237 -5.89 9.72 15.49
N ARG A 238 -6.70 9.46 16.52
CA ARG A 238 -6.92 8.09 17.01
C ARG A 238 -7.55 7.16 15.96
N HIS A 239 -8.42 7.72 15.12
CA HIS A 239 -9.04 7.03 13.98
C HIS A 239 -9.02 7.95 12.77
N GLN A 240 -8.89 7.40 11.57
CA GLN A 240 -8.99 8.15 10.33
C GLN A 240 -10.45 8.58 10.08
N ARG A 241 -10.62 9.86 9.77
CA ARG A 241 -11.91 10.45 9.39
C ARG A 241 -11.82 10.96 7.97
N LEU A 242 -12.87 10.71 7.20
CA LEU A 242 -13.01 11.13 5.82
C LEU A 242 -14.13 12.18 5.73
N SER A 243 -13.96 13.16 4.85
CA SER A 243 -15.03 14.13 4.56
C SER A 243 -16.15 13.53 3.71
N GLU A 244 -17.39 13.83 4.06
CA GLU A 244 -18.60 13.64 3.24
C GLU A 244 -19.46 14.91 3.41
N PRO A 245 -19.85 15.71 2.38
CA PRO A 245 -19.49 15.78 0.95
C PRO A 245 -18.16 16.54 0.68
N THR A 246 -17.86 16.85 -0.60
CA THR A 246 -16.67 17.60 -1.02
C THR A 246 -16.55 18.96 -0.33
N ILE A 247 -15.40 19.20 0.27
CA ILE A 247 -15.04 20.45 0.93
C ILE A 247 -14.46 21.42 -0.11
N GLN A 248 -14.99 22.64 -0.16
CA GLN A 248 -14.62 23.68 -1.13
C GLN A 248 -14.00 24.91 -0.48
N THR A 249 -14.22 25.12 0.82
CA THR A 249 -13.71 26.28 1.55
C THR A 249 -13.01 25.85 2.83
N GLU A 250 -12.09 26.70 3.31
CA GLU A 250 -11.43 26.45 4.59
C GLU A 250 -12.43 26.46 5.76
N THR A 251 -13.51 27.25 5.66
CA THR A 251 -14.61 27.22 6.64
C THR A 251 -15.19 25.81 6.77
N GLN A 252 -15.49 25.16 5.66
CA GLN A 252 -16.00 23.78 5.64
C GLN A 252 -14.95 22.78 6.13
N PHE A 253 -13.66 23.02 5.82
CA PHE A 253 -12.56 22.20 6.34
C PHE A 253 -12.48 22.27 7.87
N ASN A 254 -12.53 23.47 8.44
CA ASN A 254 -12.51 23.66 9.89
C ASN A 254 -13.75 23.06 10.57
N ASP A 255 -14.92 23.15 9.92
CA ASP A 255 -16.15 22.49 10.40
C ASP A 255 -16.00 20.96 10.41
N PHE A 256 -15.37 20.40 9.38
CA PHE A 256 -15.01 18.98 9.32
C PHE A 256 -14.06 18.58 10.48
N LEU A 257 -13.03 19.38 10.74
CA LEU A 257 -12.11 19.12 11.86
C LEU A 257 -12.84 19.11 13.22
N CYS A 258 -13.82 20.00 13.39
CA CYS A 258 -14.59 20.20 14.63
C CYS A 258 -15.82 19.27 14.78
N ARG A 259 -16.05 18.34 13.85
CA ARG A 259 -17.22 17.44 13.86
C ARG A 259 -16.80 16.00 14.18
N LYS A 260 -17.49 15.34 15.12
CA LYS A 260 -17.38 13.88 15.32
C LYS A 260 -18.76 13.24 15.12
N PRO A 261 -18.95 12.31 14.17
CA PRO A 261 -20.24 11.63 13.98
C PRO A 261 -20.76 11.03 15.30
N GLY A 262 -22.05 11.23 15.57
CA GLY A 262 -22.69 10.76 16.81
C GLY A 262 -22.36 11.58 18.07
N ARG A 263 -21.64 12.70 17.96
CA ARG A 263 -21.32 13.57 19.10
C ARG A 263 -21.79 15.00 18.86
N THR A 264 -22.56 15.54 19.79
CA THR A 264 -22.98 16.95 19.78
C THR A 264 -21.78 17.87 20.00
N PRO A 265 -21.64 18.96 19.21
CA PRO A 265 -20.66 20.00 19.49
C PRO A 265 -20.87 20.58 20.89
N THR A 266 -19.80 20.67 21.67
CA THR A 266 -19.82 21.29 22.99
C THR A 266 -19.51 22.79 22.89
N PRO A 267 -19.89 23.63 23.87
CA PRO A 267 -19.48 25.04 23.89
C PRO A 267 -17.97 25.22 23.77
N TRP A 268 -17.19 24.28 24.32
CA TRP A 268 -15.74 24.23 24.16
C TRP A 268 -15.29 24.12 22.69
N ILE A 269 -15.93 23.24 21.91
CA ILE A 269 -15.61 23.08 20.48
C ILE A 269 -16.08 24.27 19.66
N THR A 270 -17.23 24.85 19.99
CA THR A 270 -17.68 26.10 19.37
C THR A 270 -16.69 27.24 19.62
N MET A 271 -16.14 27.34 20.84
CA MET A 271 -15.10 28.32 21.18
C MET A 271 -13.82 28.07 20.38
N LEU A 272 -13.33 26.82 20.30
CA LEU A 272 -12.16 26.50 19.48
C LEU A 272 -12.39 26.84 18.01
N ARG A 273 -13.55 26.48 17.46
CA ARG A 273 -13.92 26.78 16.08
C ARG A 273 -13.94 28.28 15.78
N SER A 274 -14.38 29.11 16.73
CA SER A 274 -14.38 30.58 16.57
C SER A 274 -12.97 31.19 16.54
N GLY A 275 -11.97 30.50 17.08
CA GLY A 275 -10.57 30.90 17.02
C GLY A 275 -9.84 30.47 15.73
N MET A 276 -10.48 29.64 14.89
CA MET A 276 -9.87 29.15 13.65
C MET A 276 -10.05 30.16 12.51
N ARG A 277 -8.92 30.52 11.89
CA ARG A 277 -8.85 31.32 10.66
C ARG A 277 -9.41 30.56 9.46
N ASN A 278 -9.83 31.30 8.43
CA ASN A 278 -10.37 30.71 7.17
C ASN A 278 -9.78 31.39 5.91
N ASP A 279 -8.61 32.02 6.05
CA ASP A 279 -7.94 32.85 5.04
C ASP A 279 -6.57 32.31 4.64
N HIS A 280 -6.28 31.04 4.94
CA HIS A 280 -5.01 30.41 4.56
C HIS A 280 -4.99 30.08 3.07
N ARG A 281 -3.79 30.10 2.49
CA ARG A 281 -3.59 29.63 1.11
C ARG A 281 -3.80 28.13 1.04
N LEU A 282 -4.48 27.68 -0.01
CA LEU A 282 -4.61 26.27 -0.35
C LEU A 282 -3.39 25.84 -1.16
N VAL A 283 -2.62 24.87 -0.66
CA VAL A 283 -1.35 24.42 -1.26
C VAL A 283 -1.27 22.90 -1.31
N MET A 284 -0.37 22.36 -2.14
CA MET A 284 -0.06 20.94 -2.09
C MET A 284 0.70 20.60 -0.80
N THR A 285 0.29 19.51 -0.16
CA THR A 285 0.92 18.98 1.05
C THR A 285 1.19 17.49 0.90
N HIS A 286 2.29 17.02 1.49
CA HIS A 286 2.54 15.61 1.71
C HIS A 286 1.56 15.04 2.75
N GLY A 287 1.32 15.78 3.84
CA GLY A 287 0.29 15.45 4.83
C GLY A 287 0.69 14.39 5.87
N ASP A 288 1.80 13.67 5.66
CA ASP A 288 2.46 12.80 6.66
C ASP A 288 4.00 12.95 6.63
N LEU A 289 4.50 14.19 6.74
CA LEU A 289 5.94 14.46 6.75
C LEU A 289 6.58 13.96 8.05
N HIS A 290 7.14 12.76 8.01
CA HIS A 290 7.85 12.12 9.12
C HIS A 290 9.20 11.54 8.64
N PRO A 291 10.25 11.46 9.47
CA PRO A 291 11.54 10.86 9.08
C PRO A 291 11.45 9.43 8.54
N ARG A 292 10.43 8.67 8.93
CA ARG A 292 10.14 7.32 8.39
C ARG A 292 9.75 7.33 6.92
N ASN A 293 9.22 8.45 6.43
CA ASN A 293 8.72 8.66 5.07
C ASN A 293 9.73 9.42 4.19
N ILE A 294 10.95 9.65 4.68
CA ILE A 294 12.02 10.33 3.94
C ILE A 294 13.14 9.33 3.72
N MET A 295 13.53 9.12 2.47
CA MET A 295 14.63 8.23 2.08
C MET A 295 15.90 9.04 1.86
N VAL A 296 17.02 8.53 2.36
CA VAL A 296 18.33 9.17 2.28
C VAL A 296 19.44 8.20 1.93
N ARG A 297 20.48 8.72 1.28
CA ARG A 297 21.71 8.00 0.98
C ARG A 297 22.92 8.90 1.24
N TRP A 298 24.01 8.29 1.67
CA TRP A 298 25.33 8.92 1.70
C TRP A 298 25.91 8.98 0.29
N GLU A 299 26.32 10.16 -0.13
CA GLU A 299 27.14 10.40 -1.32
C GLU A 299 28.59 10.57 -0.85
N SER A 300 29.49 9.77 -1.43
CA SER A 300 30.94 9.99 -1.32
C SER A 300 31.29 11.25 -2.11
N GLY A 301 32.25 12.04 -1.64
CA GLY A 301 32.98 12.92 -2.55
C GLY A 301 33.64 12.06 -3.63
N ASP A 302 33.58 12.54 -4.86
CA ASP A 302 34.31 12.06 -6.04
C ASP A 302 34.12 10.58 -6.46
N GLU A 303 33.21 10.35 -7.42
CA GLU A 303 33.23 9.12 -8.26
C GLU A 303 34.46 9.07 -9.19
N ASP A 304 35.20 10.17 -9.34
CA ASP A 304 36.48 10.25 -10.04
C ASP A 304 37.59 10.35 -9.00
N GLY A 305 38.13 9.20 -8.54
CA GLY A 305 39.09 9.06 -7.43
C GLY A 305 40.40 9.85 -7.54
N ALA A 306 40.31 11.18 -7.50
CA ALA A 306 41.38 12.11 -7.79
C ALA A 306 41.42 13.25 -6.76
N ASN A 307 41.21 12.98 -5.46
CA ASN A 307 41.72 13.82 -4.35
C ASN A 307 41.51 13.17 -2.96
N LEU A 308 42.18 12.05 -2.69
CA LEU A 308 42.16 11.38 -1.38
C LEU A 308 42.95 12.10 -0.24
N ASP A 309 43.13 13.42 -0.31
CA ASP A 309 44.01 14.16 0.64
C ASP A 309 43.38 15.42 1.28
N ARG A 310 42.06 15.58 1.18
CA ARG A 310 41.30 16.51 2.03
C ARG A 310 40.15 15.74 2.63
N GLY A 311 40.02 15.68 3.95
CA GLY A 311 38.95 14.92 4.63
C GLY A 311 37.56 15.27 4.08
N GLU A 312 37.12 14.50 3.09
CA GLU A 312 35.89 14.78 2.35
C GLU A 312 34.69 14.56 3.26
N GLU A 313 33.93 15.63 3.48
CA GLU A 313 32.68 15.56 4.20
C GLU A 313 31.69 14.70 3.41
N LYS A 314 31.40 13.49 3.91
CA LYS A 314 30.31 12.66 3.38
C LYS A 314 29.03 13.48 3.39
N ARG A 315 28.41 13.65 2.21
CA ARG A 315 27.16 14.38 2.06
C ARG A 315 26.01 13.40 2.18
N ILE A 316 24.94 13.80 2.85
CA ILE A 316 23.70 13.03 2.89
C ILE A 316 22.68 13.69 1.98
N ARG A 317 22.02 12.90 1.13
CA ARG A 317 21.04 13.38 0.16
C ARG A 317 19.69 12.69 0.32
N ILE A 318 18.62 13.46 0.19
CA ILE A 318 17.26 12.96 0.09
C ILE A 318 17.06 12.36 -1.29
N THR A 319 16.66 11.10 -1.32
CA THR A 319 16.45 10.32 -2.55
C THR A 319 14.97 10.08 -2.85
N GLY A 320 14.08 10.31 -1.88
CA GLY A 320 12.64 10.15 -2.08
C GLY A 320 11.81 10.52 -0.85
N LEU A 321 10.65 11.11 -1.08
CA LEU A 321 9.53 11.18 -0.15
C LEU A 321 8.55 10.07 -0.51
N ILE A 322 8.20 9.23 0.46
CA ILE A 322 7.33 8.06 0.28
C ILE A 322 6.03 8.20 1.08
N ASP A 323 5.06 7.35 0.79
CA ASP A 323 3.77 7.28 1.52
C ASP A 323 2.86 8.52 1.31
N TRP A 324 2.51 8.78 0.05
CA TRP A 324 1.67 9.91 -0.39
C TRP A 324 0.15 9.72 -0.16
N GLU A 325 -0.24 8.78 0.70
CA GLU A 325 -1.63 8.42 0.98
C GLU A 325 -2.43 9.57 1.62
N MET A 326 -1.75 10.39 2.43
CA MET A 326 -2.33 11.53 3.15
C MET A 326 -2.21 12.86 2.40
N SER A 327 -1.62 12.82 1.20
CA SER A 327 -1.34 14.00 0.41
C SER A 327 -2.58 14.59 -0.23
N GLY A 328 -2.47 15.86 -0.61
CA GLY A 328 -3.58 16.59 -1.22
C GLY A 328 -3.41 18.09 -1.15
N TRP A 329 -4.49 18.79 -1.49
CA TRP A 329 -4.62 20.22 -1.32
C TRP A 329 -5.19 20.54 0.06
N TYR A 330 -4.39 21.19 0.90
CA TYR A 330 -4.78 21.58 2.26
C TYR A 330 -4.30 23.01 2.58
N PRO A 331 -4.85 23.65 3.63
CA PRO A 331 -4.32 24.93 4.12
C PRO A 331 -2.81 24.85 4.35
N GLU A 332 -2.09 25.93 4.06
CA GLU A 332 -0.62 25.97 4.13
C GLU A 332 -0.02 25.58 5.49
N TYR A 333 -0.80 25.75 6.57
CA TYR A 333 -0.43 25.33 7.93
C TYR A 333 -0.45 23.80 8.14
N TRP A 334 -1.20 23.07 7.32
CA TRP A 334 -1.53 21.66 7.55
C TRP A 334 -0.29 20.77 7.58
N GLU A 335 0.68 21.03 6.71
CA GLU A 335 1.96 20.31 6.69
C GLU A 335 2.71 20.44 8.02
N PHE A 336 2.79 21.65 8.57
CA PHE A 336 3.48 21.91 9.84
C PHE A 336 2.77 21.20 11.00
N VAL A 337 1.44 21.27 11.04
CA VAL A 337 0.63 20.62 12.08
C VAL A 337 0.80 19.10 12.03
N LYS A 338 0.71 18.48 10.85
CA LYS A 338 0.81 17.02 10.71
C LYS A 338 2.24 16.49 10.86
N ALA A 339 3.25 17.26 10.47
CA ALA A 339 4.65 16.88 10.72
C ALA A 339 4.96 16.75 12.23
N LEU A 340 4.23 17.48 13.07
CA LEU A 340 4.40 17.47 14.53
C LEU A 340 3.48 16.48 15.26
N SER A 341 2.41 15.98 14.63
CA SER A 341 1.40 15.14 15.30
C SER A 341 1.89 13.74 15.68
N THR A 342 3.02 13.29 15.13
CA THR A 342 3.59 11.95 15.40
C THR A 342 4.98 11.99 16.06
N ILE A 343 5.47 13.17 16.46
CA ILE A 343 6.78 13.30 17.10
C ILE A 343 6.71 12.79 18.54
N ASN A 344 7.53 11.78 18.83
CA ASN A 344 7.81 11.36 20.20
C ASN A 344 9.08 12.04 20.72
N THR A 345 8.91 13.03 21.61
CA THR A 345 10.01 13.80 22.21
C THR A 345 10.90 12.98 23.15
N ARG A 346 10.57 11.71 23.42
CA ARG A 346 11.33 10.82 24.31
C ARG A 346 12.23 9.82 23.58
N GLU A 347 12.30 9.88 22.25
CA GLU A 347 12.99 8.89 21.42
C GLU A 347 14.13 9.48 20.58
N LYS A 348 14.73 8.65 19.74
CA LYS A 348 15.84 8.98 18.81
C LYS A 348 15.56 10.14 17.85
N LEU A 349 14.31 10.60 17.75
CA LEU A 349 13.86 11.72 16.92
C LEU A 349 13.52 12.98 17.74
N SER A 350 14.00 13.08 18.98
CA SER A 350 13.59 14.13 19.92
C SER A 350 13.79 15.55 19.40
N ASP A 351 14.81 15.79 18.57
CA ASP A 351 15.13 17.09 17.98
C ASP A 351 14.60 17.30 16.54
N TRP A 352 13.88 16.32 15.96
CA TRP A 352 13.37 16.41 14.58
C TRP A 352 12.57 17.69 14.31
N PHE A 353 11.79 18.15 15.30
CA PHE A 353 10.97 19.35 15.18
C PHE A 353 11.78 20.63 14.88
N GLU A 354 13.06 20.68 15.27
CA GLU A 354 13.96 21.81 15.01
C GLU A 354 14.40 21.88 13.53
N TYR A 355 14.34 20.73 12.84
CA TYR A 355 14.81 20.55 11.47
C TYR A 355 13.69 20.44 10.43
N LEU A 356 12.45 20.75 10.81
CA LEU A 356 11.36 20.90 9.85
C LEU A 356 11.67 22.00 8.81
N PRO A 357 11.20 21.87 7.55
CA PRO A 357 11.45 22.84 6.48
C PRO A 357 10.58 24.09 6.61
N THR A 358 10.69 24.79 7.74
CA THR A 358 9.82 25.93 8.11
C THR A 358 9.91 27.11 7.14
N ASP A 359 10.98 27.25 6.36
CA ASP A 359 11.08 28.30 5.36
C ASP A 359 10.16 28.05 4.16
N ALA A 360 9.79 26.79 3.91
CA ALA A 360 8.88 26.39 2.85
C ALA A 360 7.46 26.10 3.37
N ILE A 361 7.36 25.50 4.57
CA ILE A 361 6.07 25.07 5.14
C ILE A 361 5.43 26.09 6.09
N GLY A 362 6.21 27.07 6.56
CA GLY A 362 5.80 28.03 7.57
C GLY A 362 5.86 27.47 9.00
N THR A 363 5.58 28.33 9.97
CA THR A 363 5.53 27.99 11.40
C THR A 363 4.17 28.43 11.94
N TRP A 364 3.39 27.47 12.47
CA TRP A 364 1.96 27.67 12.74
C TRP A 364 1.60 27.22 14.18
N PRO A 365 2.11 27.91 15.21
CA PRO A 365 1.96 27.47 16.60
C PRO A 365 0.52 27.60 17.12
N VAL A 366 -0.25 28.56 16.60
CA VAL A 366 -1.66 28.76 17.00
C VAL A 366 -2.51 27.62 16.45
N GLU A 367 -2.34 27.28 15.17
CA GLU A 367 -3.04 26.20 14.49
C GLU A 367 -2.67 24.85 15.10
N LEU A 368 -1.38 24.64 15.41
CA LEU A 368 -0.92 23.45 16.14
C LEU A 368 -1.56 23.33 17.53
N ALA A 369 -1.65 24.44 18.28
CA ALA A 369 -2.27 24.42 19.60
C ALA A 369 -3.77 24.07 19.53
N ILE A 370 -4.49 24.64 18.56
CA ILE A 370 -5.89 24.30 18.32
C ILE A 370 -6.02 22.83 17.92
N ASP A 371 -5.20 22.33 16.98
CA ASP A 371 -5.24 20.93 16.56
C ASP A 371 -4.97 19.97 17.73
N SER A 372 -4.02 20.31 18.60
CA SER A 372 -3.70 19.54 19.81
C SER A 372 -4.84 19.52 20.85
N LEU A 373 -5.67 20.57 20.89
CA LEU A 373 -6.88 20.61 21.73
C LEU A 373 -8.03 19.83 21.09
N LEU A 374 -8.16 19.89 19.76
CA LEU A 374 -9.12 19.08 19.02
C LEU A 374 -8.81 17.58 19.14
N ASP A 375 -7.54 17.19 19.06
CA ASP A 375 -7.11 15.80 19.21
C ASP A 375 -7.51 15.23 20.57
N ARG A 376 -7.25 15.96 21.67
CA ARG A 376 -7.69 15.59 23.02
C ARG A 376 -9.20 15.46 23.15
N TRP A 377 -9.98 16.27 22.43
CA TRP A 377 -11.43 16.13 22.42
C TRP A 377 -11.88 14.91 21.63
N LEU A 378 -11.21 14.57 20.53
CA LEU A 378 -11.62 13.51 19.60
C LEU A 378 -11.13 12.11 19.96
N ALA A 379 -10.00 12.02 20.67
CA ALA A 379 -9.47 10.79 21.27
C ALA A 379 -10.50 10.11 22.19
#